data_AF-A0A973BJR3-F1
#
_entry.id   AF-A0A973BJR3-F1
#
_cell.length_a   1.000
_cell.length_b   1.000
_cell.length_c   1.000
_cell.angle_alpha   90.00
_cell.angle_beta   90.00
_cell.angle_gamma   90.00
#
_symmetry.space_group_name_H-M   'P 1'
#
loop_
_entity.id
_entity.type
_entity.pdbx_description
1 polymer ?
#
loop_
_entity_poly.entity_id
_entity_poly.type
_entity_poly.pdbx_seq_one_letter_code
_entity_poly.pdbx_strand_id
1 'polypeptide(L)'
;MEIRDAEHTAIDSLYRISSLVSDTDEPKEALDLILQEIVRVLNPSSASISLINPDTKKLELEVSYGLPDNWTDMDLDLGQGITGWTALHGRPIIVPDVQEEPRYISVRPNIRSELAVPMEDRGVVIGVVNVDSEAIDFFGDQALKILTLLTNEASRVVSRLWLFKQLRVKANQLESLVNLGRRIAGELEIEEIFESLAREGRQLLDCHSCAVQLLDPEKRQLSVHCMIGRKGTVKADITLDIDDSAVGAAIHRLKQVEVTDLAFTEENDFQDIIQREGLVSMLSSPIVFNDQVIGVLNAYTRRQHRFNNDEKKVFETLAGIGAIAIQNARLYSRVFSTEESLRRNEKLTTLGMLAAEIAHEIRNPLTVIKLLFDSLDLQFAEGDARATDVTVIGEKLNQLEEIVERVLSFGRNREDMNARYDLNRLIEETLRLVRLKLYQQRIEIIYDLSPRGLYVEVNKGQIQQVMLNLILNATQAMPDGGRIRISTTEEGGDAYFSITDTGTGMPKEI
;
A
#
# COMPACT_ATOMS: atom_id res chain seq x y z
N MET A 1 -38.93 -24.81 55.08
CA MET A 1 -38.13 -23.60 54.83
C MET A 1 -39.12 -22.45 54.76
N GLU A 2 -39.10 -21.52 55.71
CA GLU A 2 -40.09 -20.43 55.80
C GLU A 2 -39.93 -19.46 54.62
N ILE A 3 -41.04 -18.88 54.16
CA ILE A 3 -41.15 -18.03 52.96
C ILE A 3 -40.10 -16.89 52.92
N ARG A 4 -39.68 -16.38 54.09
CA ARG A 4 -38.66 -15.32 54.21
C ARG A 4 -37.24 -15.75 53.86
N ASP A 5 -36.88 -17.02 54.07
CA ASP A 5 -35.53 -17.51 53.81
C ASP A 5 -35.27 -17.68 52.30
N ALA A 6 -36.30 -18.11 51.55
CA ALA A 6 -36.20 -18.26 50.09
C ALA A 6 -36.08 -16.90 49.38
N GLU A 7 -36.78 -15.86 49.85
CA GLU A 7 -36.67 -14.51 49.30
C GLU A 7 -35.31 -13.85 49.59
N HIS A 8 -34.76 -14.01 50.81
CA HIS A 8 -33.41 -13.54 51.12
C HIS A 8 -32.34 -14.24 50.27
N THR A 9 -32.44 -15.56 50.14
CA THR A 9 -31.51 -16.36 49.33
C THR A 9 -31.57 -15.95 47.86
N ALA A 10 -32.76 -15.66 47.33
CA ALA A 10 -32.93 -15.18 45.96
C ALA A 10 -32.29 -13.79 45.75
N ILE A 11 -32.41 -12.86 46.71
CA ILE A 11 -31.77 -11.53 46.64
C ILE A 11 -30.25 -11.66 46.66
N ASP A 12 -29.70 -12.50 47.54
CA ASP A 12 -28.25 -12.74 47.59
C ASP A 12 -27.73 -13.36 46.29
N SER A 13 -28.48 -14.28 45.70
CA SER A 13 -28.15 -14.87 44.40
C SER A 13 -28.28 -13.89 43.24
N LEU A 14 -29.25 -12.97 43.27
CA LEU A 14 -29.31 -11.85 42.30
C LEU A 14 -28.06 -10.97 42.38
N TYR A 15 -27.60 -10.65 43.59
CA TYR A 15 -26.38 -9.86 43.78
C TYR A 15 -25.15 -10.62 43.26
N ARG A 16 -25.03 -11.92 43.56
CA ARG A 16 -23.94 -12.76 43.04
C ARG A 16 -23.95 -12.86 41.52
N ILE A 17 -25.11 -13.07 40.90
CA ILE A 17 -25.23 -13.09 39.43
C ILE A 17 -24.82 -11.74 38.86
N SER A 18 -25.30 -10.63 39.44
CA SER A 18 -24.96 -9.28 38.97
C SER A 18 -23.46 -8.96 39.08
N SER A 19 -22.73 -9.55 40.03
CA SER A 19 -21.29 -9.30 40.20
C SER A 19 -20.41 -10.10 39.23
N LEU A 20 -20.93 -11.18 38.60
CA LEU A 20 -20.16 -12.08 37.73
C LEU A 20 -19.42 -11.39 36.59
N VAL A 21 -19.95 -10.28 36.06
CA VAL A 21 -19.28 -9.50 35.00
C VAL A 21 -17.92 -8.95 35.44
N SER A 22 -17.69 -8.82 36.75
CA SER A 22 -16.41 -8.35 37.30
C SER A 22 -15.42 -9.50 37.51
N ASP A 23 -15.90 -10.74 37.54
CA ASP A 23 -15.16 -11.92 37.99
C ASP A 23 -14.74 -12.83 36.82
N THR A 24 -15.48 -12.82 35.70
CA THR A 24 -15.13 -13.58 34.49
C THR A 24 -15.38 -12.79 33.21
N ASP A 25 -14.48 -12.99 32.23
CA ASP A 25 -14.61 -12.49 30.85
C ASP A 25 -15.23 -13.56 29.91
N GLU A 26 -15.42 -14.80 30.38
CA GLU A 26 -15.89 -15.92 29.56
C GLU A 26 -17.40 -16.17 29.73
N PRO A 27 -18.22 -15.99 28.67
CA PRO A 27 -19.67 -16.18 28.77
C PRO A 27 -20.09 -17.58 29.24
N LYS A 28 -19.36 -18.63 28.85
CA LYS A 28 -19.69 -20.00 29.22
C LYS A 28 -19.46 -20.28 30.70
N GLU A 29 -18.38 -19.76 31.27
CA GLU A 29 -18.11 -19.83 32.70
C GLU A 29 -19.18 -19.06 33.49
N ALA A 30 -19.58 -17.87 33.02
CA ALA A 30 -20.65 -17.11 33.64
C ALA A 30 -22.00 -17.87 33.63
N LEU A 31 -22.35 -18.53 32.52
CA LEU A 31 -23.56 -19.36 32.42
C LEU A 31 -23.55 -20.51 33.43
N ASP A 32 -22.41 -21.17 33.64
CA ASP A 32 -22.28 -22.25 34.62
C ASP A 32 -22.51 -21.73 36.05
N LEU A 33 -21.88 -20.61 36.41
CA LEU A 33 -22.05 -19.98 37.72
C LEU A 33 -23.50 -19.51 37.95
N ILE A 34 -24.14 -18.97 36.92
CA ILE A 34 -25.57 -18.61 36.95
C ILE A 34 -26.43 -19.85 37.23
N LEU A 35 -26.19 -20.94 36.50
CA LEU A 35 -26.93 -22.18 36.66
C LEU A 35 -26.76 -22.75 38.08
N GLN A 36 -25.55 -22.70 38.63
CA GLN A 36 -25.28 -23.13 40.01
C GLN A 36 -26.05 -22.29 41.05
N GLU A 37 -26.16 -20.97 40.86
CA GLU A 37 -26.97 -20.12 41.74
C GLU A 37 -28.46 -20.43 41.63
N ILE A 38 -28.97 -20.70 40.42
CA ILE A 38 -30.36 -21.11 40.20
C ILE A 38 -30.65 -22.46 40.88
N VAL A 39 -29.75 -23.43 40.73
CA VAL A 39 -29.83 -24.73 41.39
C VAL A 39 -29.83 -24.57 42.92
N ARG A 40 -29.00 -23.69 43.47
CA ARG A 40 -28.92 -23.44 44.91
C ARG A 40 -30.23 -22.89 45.48
N VAL A 41 -30.91 -21.99 44.75
CA VAL A 41 -32.13 -21.32 45.22
C VAL A 41 -33.37 -22.21 45.08
N LEU A 42 -33.50 -22.93 43.96
CA LEU A 42 -34.71 -23.68 43.62
C LEU A 42 -34.61 -25.18 43.94
N ASN A 43 -33.39 -25.70 44.17
CA ASN A 43 -33.10 -27.10 44.44
C ASN A 43 -33.80 -28.11 43.48
N PRO A 44 -33.68 -27.94 42.15
CA PRO A 44 -34.30 -28.82 41.17
C PRO A 44 -33.54 -30.16 41.07
N SER A 45 -34.17 -31.17 40.46
CA SER A 45 -33.55 -32.46 40.14
C SER A 45 -32.59 -32.38 38.95
N SER A 46 -32.90 -31.53 37.97
CA SER A 46 -32.02 -31.13 36.88
C SER A 46 -32.30 -29.70 36.43
N ALA A 47 -31.33 -29.07 35.78
CA ALA A 47 -31.48 -27.73 35.23
C ALA A 47 -30.59 -27.54 34.00
N SER A 48 -30.95 -26.61 33.14
CA SER A 48 -30.14 -26.25 31.97
C SER A 48 -30.31 -24.81 31.56
N ILE A 49 -29.28 -24.27 30.90
CA ILE A 49 -29.39 -23.04 30.12
C ILE A 49 -29.06 -23.38 28.68
N SER A 50 -29.98 -23.02 27.79
CA SER A 50 -29.83 -23.20 26.35
C SER A 50 -29.92 -21.85 25.65
N LEU A 51 -29.08 -21.62 24.65
CA LEU A 51 -29.02 -20.36 23.92
C LEU A 51 -29.38 -20.55 22.45
N ILE A 52 -29.97 -19.53 21.84
CA ILE A 52 -30.32 -19.57 20.43
C ILE A 52 -29.07 -19.26 19.60
N ASN A 53 -28.65 -20.21 18.79
CA ASN A 53 -27.56 -19.98 17.84
C ASN A 53 -28.07 -19.14 16.66
N PRO A 54 -27.45 -17.98 16.38
CA PRO A 54 -27.92 -17.07 15.35
C PRO A 54 -27.76 -17.62 13.93
N ASP A 55 -26.82 -18.55 13.71
CA ASP A 55 -26.51 -19.13 12.40
C ASP A 55 -27.44 -20.31 12.07
N THR A 56 -27.61 -21.24 13.02
CA THR A 56 -28.44 -22.43 12.83
C THR A 56 -29.92 -22.18 13.14
N LYS A 57 -30.21 -21.12 13.91
CA LYS A 57 -31.53 -20.82 14.49
C LYS A 57 -32.08 -21.92 15.41
N LYS A 58 -31.20 -22.73 15.99
CA LYS A 58 -31.54 -23.78 16.94
C LYS A 58 -31.24 -23.35 18.37
N LEU A 59 -31.92 -23.99 19.31
CA LEU A 59 -31.69 -23.85 20.74
C LEU A 59 -30.64 -24.89 21.16
N GLU A 60 -29.43 -24.42 21.45
CA GLU A 60 -28.25 -25.24 21.75
C GLU A 60 -28.02 -25.26 23.26
N LEU A 61 -27.69 -26.43 23.81
CA LEU A 61 -27.44 -26.61 25.24
C LEU A 61 -26.03 -26.12 25.61
N GLU A 62 -25.95 -25.11 26.47
CA GLU A 62 -24.66 -24.50 26.84
C GLU A 62 -24.09 -25.04 28.15
N VAL A 63 -24.97 -25.14 29.15
CA VAL A 63 -24.65 -25.65 30.49
C VAL A 63 -25.83 -26.42 31.06
N SER A 64 -25.52 -27.44 31.86
CA SER A 64 -26.51 -28.32 32.47
C SER A 64 -26.09 -28.82 33.85
N TYR A 65 -27.06 -29.10 34.70
CA TYR A 65 -26.92 -29.71 36.00
C TYR A 65 -27.84 -30.92 36.11
N GLY A 66 -27.33 -32.05 36.61
CA GLY A 66 -28.12 -33.27 36.81
C GLY A 66 -28.60 -33.95 35.53
N LEU A 67 -28.18 -33.49 34.35
CA LEU A 67 -28.40 -34.18 33.07
C LEU A 67 -27.25 -35.17 32.80
N PRO A 68 -27.48 -36.28 32.09
CA PRO A 68 -26.42 -37.22 31.74
C PRO A 68 -25.48 -36.65 30.66
N ASP A 69 -24.19 -37.00 30.73
CA ASP A 69 -23.11 -36.45 29.88
C ASP A 69 -23.30 -36.67 28.37
N ASN A 70 -24.14 -37.62 27.98
CA ASN A 70 -24.44 -37.95 26.59
C ASN A 70 -25.41 -36.97 25.90
N TRP A 71 -25.91 -35.96 26.62
CA TRP A 71 -26.96 -35.07 26.13
C TRP A 71 -26.46 -33.71 25.61
N THR A 72 -25.15 -33.47 25.66
CA THR A 72 -24.53 -32.20 25.25
C THR A 72 -24.72 -31.87 23.76
N ASP A 73 -25.13 -32.83 22.92
CA ASP A 73 -25.24 -32.70 21.46
C ASP A 73 -26.69 -32.58 20.93
N MET A 74 -27.70 -32.38 21.80
CA MET A 74 -29.10 -32.26 21.35
C MET A 74 -29.52 -30.81 21.10
N ASP A 75 -29.50 -30.40 19.83
CA ASP A 75 -30.07 -29.12 19.39
C ASP A 75 -31.58 -29.24 19.20
N LEU A 76 -32.35 -28.31 19.78
CA LEU A 76 -33.80 -28.24 19.61
C LEU A 76 -34.19 -27.17 18.58
N ASP A 77 -35.14 -27.49 17.72
CA ASP A 77 -35.76 -26.47 16.87
C ASP A 77 -36.66 -25.55 17.70
N LEU A 78 -36.78 -24.27 17.30
CA LEU A 78 -37.69 -23.35 17.96
C LEU A 78 -39.14 -23.85 17.83
N GLY A 79 -39.86 -23.92 18.96
CA GLY A 79 -41.19 -24.51 19.05
C GLY A 79 -41.23 -26.00 19.40
N GLN A 80 -40.08 -26.69 19.39
CA GLN A 80 -39.97 -28.11 19.75
C GLN A 80 -39.70 -28.28 21.24
N GLY A 81 -40.43 -29.18 21.91
CA GLY A 81 -40.28 -29.33 23.36
C GLY A 81 -40.93 -28.19 24.15
N ILE A 82 -40.91 -28.30 25.48
CA ILE A 82 -41.34 -27.21 26.38
C ILE A 82 -40.36 -26.03 26.29
N THR A 83 -39.06 -26.31 26.26
CA THR A 83 -38.00 -25.29 26.14
C THR A 83 -38.01 -24.59 24.78
N GLY A 84 -38.10 -25.31 23.66
CA GLY A 84 -38.22 -24.68 22.35
C GLY A 84 -39.54 -23.92 22.17
N TRP A 85 -40.66 -24.40 22.76
CA TRP A 85 -41.90 -23.62 22.80
C TRP A 85 -41.73 -22.30 23.56
N THR A 86 -41.02 -22.33 24.69
CA THR A 86 -40.70 -21.15 25.51
C THR A 86 -39.85 -20.16 24.73
N ALA A 87 -38.83 -20.66 24.01
CA ALA A 87 -37.96 -19.87 23.15
C ALA A 87 -38.75 -19.15 22.03
N LEU A 88 -39.69 -19.86 21.40
CA LEU A 88 -40.49 -19.33 20.28
C LEU A 88 -41.53 -18.30 20.73
N HIS A 89 -42.17 -18.51 21.89
CA HIS A 89 -43.28 -17.66 22.34
C HIS A 89 -42.85 -16.53 23.27
N GLY A 90 -41.65 -16.58 23.84
CA GLY A 90 -41.16 -15.59 24.81
C GLY A 90 -42.03 -15.53 26.05
N ARG A 91 -42.52 -16.69 26.53
CA ARG A 91 -43.40 -16.77 27.70
C ARG A 91 -42.97 -17.90 28.61
N PRO A 92 -42.88 -17.67 29.93
CA PRO A 92 -42.57 -18.74 30.85
C PRO A 92 -43.74 -19.73 30.95
N ILE A 93 -43.42 -20.97 31.30
CA ILE A 93 -44.40 -22.05 31.45
C ILE A 93 -44.05 -22.93 32.65
N ILE A 94 -45.06 -23.22 33.47
CA ILE A 94 -45.02 -24.26 34.51
C ILE A 94 -45.76 -25.46 33.95
N VAL A 95 -45.14 -26.64 34.02
CA VAL A 95 -45.75 -27.92 33.67
C VAL A 95 -45.79 -28.78 34.95
N PRO A 96 -46.97 -28.90 35.60
CA PRO A 96 -47.11 -29.66 36.86
C PRO A 96 -46.89 -31.17 36.69
N ASP A 97 -47.29 -31.74 35.56
CA ASP A 97 -46.95 -33.11 35.17
C ASP A 97 -46.54 -33.18 33.68
N VAL A 98 -45.28 -33.45 33.41
CA VAL A 98 -44.73 -33.57 32.05
C VAL A 98 -45.31 -34.76 31.29
N GLN A 99 -45.86 -35.77 31.99
CA GLN A 99 -46.52 -36.91 31.35
C GLN A 99 -47.87 -36.53 30.72
N GLU A 100 -48.47 -35.44 31.18
CA GLU A 100 -49.73 -34.90 30.63
C GLU A 100 -49.50 -33.82 29.56
N GLU A 101 -48.25 -33.45 29.30
CA GLU A 101 -47.87 -32.38 28.38
C GLU A 101 -47.45 -32.93 27.01
N PRO A 102 -48.27 -32.76 25.94
CA PRO A 102 -47.96 -33.31 24.62
C PRO A 102 -46.67 -32.76 23.98
N ARG A 103 -46.23 -31.56 24.41
CA ARG A 103 -44.98 -30.96 23.93
C ARG A 103 -43.75 -31.56 24.60
N TYR A 104 -43.90 -32.32 25.69
CA TYR A 104 -42.77 -32.81 26.46
C TYR A 104 -41.91 -33.79 25.65
N ILE A 105 -40.60 -33.57 25.69
CA ILE A 105 -39.61 -34.48 25.14
C ILE A 105 -38.92 -35.14 26.32
N SER A 106 -39.17 -36.43 26.52
CA SER A 106 -38.62 -37.16 27.66
C SER A 106 -37.11 -37.35 27.50
N VAL A 107 -36.35 -36.52 28.22
CA VAL A 107 -34.89 -36.60 28.32
C VAL A 107 -34.48 -37.52 29.48
N ARG A 108 -35.19 -37.40 30.61
CA ARG A 108 -35.04 -38.29 31.77
C ARG A 108 -36.41 -38.88 32.11
N PRO A 109 -36.54 -40.21 32.20
CA PRO A 109 -37.85 -40.87 32.39
C PRO A 109 -38.48 -40.58 33.75
N ASN A 110 -37.70 -40.12 34.74
CA ASN A 110 -38.16 -39.89 36.10
C ASN A 110 -38.64 -38.45 36.35
N ILE A 111 -38.46 -37.54 35.39
CA ILE A 111 -38.93 -36.16 35.54
C ILE A 111 -40.45 -36.14 35.51
N ARG A 112 -41.01 -35.37 36.43
CA ARG A 112 -42.45 -35.22 36.63
C ARG A 112 -42.91 -33.80 36.46
N SER A 113 -42.16 -32.78 36.87
CA SER A 113 -42.54 -31.38 36.60
C SER A 113 -41.38 -30.61 35.99
N GLU A 114 -41.73 -29.59 35.21
CA GLU A 114 -40.79 -28.75 34.46
C GLU A 114 -41.21 -27.29 34.56
N LEU A 115 -40.24 -26.38 34.67
CA LEU A 115 -40.45 -24.95 34.64
C LEU A 115 -39.40 -24.33 33.71
N ALA A 116 -39.88 -23.71 32.63
CA ALA A 116 -39.03 -23.04 31.66
C ALA A 116 -39.35 -21.54 31.61
N VAL A 117 -38.29 -20.72 31.57
CA VAL A 117 -38.37 -19.26 31.53
C VAL A 117 -37.46 -18.74 30.40
N PRO A 118 -37.96 -17.84 29.52
CA PRO A 118 -37.15 -17.29 28.45
C PRO A 118 -36.08 -16.34 28.99
N MET A 119 -34.90 -16.38 28.39
CA MET A 119 -33.88 -15.35 28.53
C MET A 119 -34.13 -14.27 27.49
N GLU A 120 -34.32 -13.02 27.93
CA GLU A 120 -34.66 -11.91 27.04
C GLU A 120 -33.65 -10.77 27.16
N ASP A 121 -33.19 -10.27 26.01
CA ASP A 121 -32.46 -9.00 25.91
C ASP A 121 -33.18 -8.06 24.95
N ARG A 122 -33.57 -6.88 25.44
CA ARG A 122 -34.24 -5.81 24.67
C ARG A 122 -35.44 -6.29 23.82
N GLY A 123 -36.21 -7.26 24.34
CA GLY A 123 -37.40 -7.80 23.67
C GLY A 123 -37.11 -8.90 22.65
N VAL A 124 -35.87 -9.39 22.57
CA VAL A 124 -35.48 -10.57 21.79
C VAL A 124 -35.17 -11.71 22.75
N VAL A 125 -35.77 -12.87 22.52
CA VAL A 125 -35.42 -14.09 23.26
C VAL A 125 -34.05 -14.56 22.77
N ILE A 126 -33.09 -14.68 23.68
CA ILE A 126 -31.71 -15.12 23.40
C ILE A 126 -31.46 -16.56 23.85
N GLY A 127 -32.38 -17.14 24.64
CA GLY A 127 -32.23 -18.48 25.20
C GLY A 127 -33.35 -18.84 26.16
N VAL A 128 -33.19 -19.94 26.88
CA VAL A 128 -34.14 -20.46 27.86
C VAL A 128 -33.39 -21.03 29.05
N VAL A 129 -33.88 -20.72 30.25
CA VAL A 129 -33.49 -21.41 31.48
C VAL A 129 -34.57 -22.41 31.81
N ASN A 130 -34.17 -23.66 32.00
CA ASN A 130 -35.05 -24.76 32.35
C ASN A 130 -34.67 -25.39 33.69
N VAL A 131 -35.66 -25.75 34.49
CA VAL A 131 -35.49 -26.53 35.72
C VAL A 131 -36.53 -27.64 35.79
N ASP A 132 -36.11 -28.83 36.21
CA ASP A 132 -36.94 -30.03 36.28
C ASP A 132 -36.96 -30.62 37.68
N SER A 133 -38.02 -31.35 38.02
CA SER A 133 -38.14 -32.11 39.26
C SER A 133 -38.72 -33.50 39.04
N GLU A 134 -38.24 -34.47 39.80
CA GLU A 134 -38.83 -35.82 39.85
C GLU A 134 -40.16 -35.86 40.63
N ALA A 135 -40.55 -34.76 41.29
CA ALA A 135 -41.85 -34.63 41.95
C ALA A 135 -42.89 -33.94 41.04
N ILE A 136 -44.16 -34.37 41.17
CA ILE A 136 -45.30 -33.73 40.51
C ILE A 136 -45.58 -32.38 41.18
N ASP A 137 -45.95 -31.37 40.38
CA ASP A 137 -46.38 -30.05 40.86
C ASP A 137 -45.38 -29.39 41.83
N PHE A 138 -44.08 -29.61 41.57
CA PHE A 138 -43.01 -29.12 42.44
C PHE A 138 -42.85 -27.59 42.34
N PHE A 139 -43.06 -27.03 41.14
CA PHE A 139 -42.88 -25.61 40.86
C PHE A 139 -44.20 -24.85 40.93
N GLY A 140 -44.39 -24.05 41.99
CA GLY A 140 -45.52 -23.12 42.10
C GLY A 140 -45.21 -21.69 41.61
N ASP A 141 -46.18 -20.78 41.75
CA ASP A 141 -46.06 -19.38 41.33
C ASP A 141 -44.84 -18.65 41.94
N GLN A 142 -44.43 -19.02 43.16
CA GLN A 142 -43.26 -18.41 43.79
C GLN A 142 -41.96 -18.86 43.11
N ALA A 143 -41.85 -20.14 42.72
CA ALA A 143 -40.69 -20.64 42.00
C ALA A 143 -40.59 -19.98 40.62
N LEU A 144 -41.74 -19.81 39.93
CA LEU A 144 -41.81 -19.06 38.68
C LEU A 144 -41.34 -17.60 38.85
N LYS A 145 -41.80 -16.89 39.89
CA LYS A 145 -41.34 -15.52 40.16
C LYS A 145 -39.84 -15.44 40.41
N ILE A 146 -39.30 -16.32 41.26
CA ILE A 146 -37.87 -16.36 41.59
C ILE A 146 -37.04 -16.67 40.35
N LEU A 147 -37.40 -17.73 39.60
CA LEU A 147 -36.68 -18.08 38.38
C LEU A 147 -36.74 -16.96 37.35
N THR A 148 -37.91 -16.32 37.18
CA THR A 148 -38.05 -15.16 36.27
C THR A 148 -37.11 -14.02 36.66
N LEU A 149 -36.99 -13.71 37.96
CA LEU A 149 -36.07 -12.67 38.43
C LEU A 149 -34.61 -13.04 38.16
N LEU A 150 -34.20 -14.27 38.49
CA LEU A 150 -32.83 -14.75 38.27
C LEU A 150 -32.49 -14.82 36.78
N THR A 151 -33.41 -15.31 35.95
CA THR A 151 -33.26 -15.40 34.48
C THR A 151 -33.16 -14.02 33.85
N ASN A 152 -33.93 -13.03 34.31
CA ASN A 152 -33.82 -11.65 33.83
C ASN A 152 -32.45 -11.04 34.16
N GLU A 153 -31.93 -11.28 35.37
CA GLU A 153 -30.59 -10.81 35.75
C GLU A 153 -29.50 -11.53 34.95
N ALA A 154 -29.61 -12.85 34.82
CA ALA A 154 -28.72 -13.67 34.00
C ALA A 154 -28.66 -13.17 32.55
N SER A 155 -29.82 -12.88 31.95
CA SER A 155 -29.92 -12.36 30.58
C SER A 155 -29.16 -11.04 30.41
N ARG A 156 -29.28 -10.13 31.39
CA ARG A 156 -28.53 -8.85 31.39
C ARG A 156 -27.02 -9.07 31.47
N VAL A 157 -26.58 -9.96 32.36
CA VAL A 157 -25.17 -10.28 32.59
C VAL A 157 -24.53 -10.91 31.36
N VAL A 158 -25.17 -11.94 30.78
CA VAL A 158 -24.68 -12.64 29.58
C VAL A 158 -24.61 -11.68 28.38
N SER A 159 -25.64 -10.87 28.16
CA SER A 159 -25.66 -9.88 27.08
C SER A 159 -24.54 -8.85 27.23
N ARG A 160 -24.24 -8.43 28.46
CA ARG A 160 -23.13 -7.51 28.75
C ARG A 160 -21.77 -8.17 28.49
N LEU A 161 -21.58 -9.43 28.88
CA LEU A 161 -20.34 -10.18 28.64
C LEU A 161 -20.07 -10.37 27.14
N TRP A 162 -21.10 -10.71 26.36
CA TRP A 162 -20.97 -10.79 24.90
C TRP A 162 -20.62 -9.45 24.28
N LEU A 163 -21.25 -8.36 24.71
CA LEU A 163 -20.92 -7.02 24.23
C LEU A 163 -19.46 -6.66 24.56
N PHE A 164 -18.99 -6.95 25.78
CA PHE A 164 -17.59 -6.73 26.15
C PHE A 164 -16.63 -7.54 25.29
N LYS A 165 -16.92 -8.83 25.06
CA LYS A 165 -16.12 -9.69 24.18
C LYS A 165 -16.07 -9.13 22.75
N GLN A 166 -17.20 -8.71 22.20
CA GLN A 166 -17.26 -8.07 20.88
C GLN A 166 -16.45 -6.76 20.85
N LEU A 167 -16.61 -5.90 21.85
CA LEU A 167 -15.86 -4.65 21.98
C LEU A 167 -14.35 -4.89 22.06
N ARG A 168 -13.91 -5.93 22.78
CA ARG A 168 -12.51 -6.31 22.90
C ARG A 168 -11.94 -6.83 21.58
N VAL A 169 -12.68 -7.67 20.86
CA VAL A 169 -12.30 -8.11 19.51
C VAL A 169 -12.16 -6.90 18.58
N LYS A 170 -13.12 -5.96 18.62
CA LYS A 170 -13.05 -4.73 17.83
C LYS A 170 -11.89 -3.82 18.23
N ALA A 171 -11.59 -3.71 19.53
CA ALA A 171 -10.46 -2.94 20.03
C ALA A 171 -9.12 -3.52 19.54
N ASN A 172 -8.94 -4.84 19.62
CA ASN A 172 -7.75 -5.52 19.12
C ASN A 172 -7.59 -5.34 17.60
N GLN A 173 -8.70 -5.38 16.84
CA GLN A 173 -8.69 -5.10 15.40
C GLN A 173 -8.25 -3.66 15.10
N LEU A 174 -8.77 -2.67 15.85
CA LEU A 174 -8.38 -1.26 15.71
C LEU A 174 -6.91 -1.03 16.08
N GLU A 175 -6.42 -1.62 17.17
CA GLU A 175 -5.02 -1.52 17.58
C GLU A 175 -4.09 -2.11 16.50
N SER A 176 -4.47 -3.25 15.92
CA SER A 176 -3.73 -3.86 14.82
C SER A 176 -3.66 -2.93 13.61
N LEU A 177 -4.78 -2.31 13.23
CA LEU A 177 -4.84 -1.34 12.13
C LEU A 177 -3.99 -0.09 12.40
N VAL A 178 -3.98 0.43 13.63
CA VAL A 178 -3.16 1.59 14.01
C VAL A 178 -1.67 1.26 13.96
N ASN A 179 -1.27 0.12 14.52
CA ASN A 179 0.13 -0.32 14.50
C ASN A 179 0.61 -0.55 13.06
N LEU A 180 -0.24 -1.15 12.22
CA LEU A 180 -0.01 -1.31 10.81
C LEU A 180 0.17 0.05 10.09
N GLY A 181 -0.75 0.98 10.33
CA GLY A 181 -0.68 2.31 9.75
C GLY A 181 0.59 3.06 10.13
N ARG A 182 1.05 2.94 11.38
CA ARG A 182 2.33 3.52 11.81
C ARG A 182 3.55 2.89 11.13
N ARG A 183 3.53 1.57 10.90
CA ARG A 183 4.63 0.89 10.20
C ARG A 183 4.72 1.35 8.75
N ILE A 184 3.61 1.27 8.02
CA ILE A 184 3.54 1.68 6.61
C ILE A 184 3.84 3.18 6.45
N ALA A 185 3.33 4.04 7.33
CA ALA A 185 3.61 5.48 7.27
C ALA A 185 5.05 5.85 7.66
N GLY A 186 5.78 4.96 8.33
CA GLY A 186 7.18 5.16 8.70
C GLY A 186 8.18 4.79 7.58
N GLU A 187 7.71 4.06 6.57
CA GLU A 187 8.52 3.70 5.40
C GLU A 187 8.62 4.91 4.46
N LEU A 188 9.84 5.20 4.00
CA LEU A 188 10.12 6.33 3.10
C LEU A 188 10.34 5.89 1.66
N GLU A 189 10.68 4.61 1.45
CA GLU A 189 10.86 4.02 0.13
C GLU A 189 9.53 3.46 -0.37
N ILE A 190 9.15 3.85 -1.59
CA ILE A 190 7.83 3.53 -2.13
C ILE A 190 7.68 2.03 -2.40
N GLU A 191 8.78 1.36 -2.76
CA GLU A 191 8.86 -0.07 -2.99
C GLU A 191 8.57 -0.85 -1.69
N GLU A 192 9.13 -0.43 -0.56
CA GLU A 192 8.88 -1.03 0.76
C GLU A 192 7.41 -0.92 1.15
N ILE A 193 6.79 0.25 0.89
CA ILE A 193 5.36 0.49 1.18
C ILE A 193 4.48 -0.49 0.42
N PHE A 194 4.74 -0.73 -0.86
CA PHE A 194 3.94 -1.67 -1.65
C PHE A 194 4.08 -3.11 -1.13
N GLU A 195 5.30 -3.54 -0.81
CA GLU A 195 5.51 -4.86 -0.21
C GLU A 195 4.82 -5.00 1.15
N SER A 196 4.93 -4.00 2.01
CA SER A 196 4.29 -3.98 3.32
C SER A 196 2.76 -4.02 3.20
N LEU A 197 2.16 -3.27 2.26
CA LEU A 197 0.73 -3.32 1.97
C LEU A 197 0.26 -4.73 1.56
N ALA A 198 0.95 -5.36 0.61
CA ALA A 198 0.61 -6.71 0.19
C ALA A 198 0.78 -7.72 1.34
N ARG A 199 1.86 -7.62 2.11
CA ARG A 199 2.16 -8.55 3.22
C ARG A 199 1.09 -8.48 4.30
N GLU A 200 0.71 -7.27 4.69
CA GLU A 200 -0.22 -7.00 5.77
C GLU A 200 -1.67 -7.25 5.32
N GLY A 201 -2.01 -6.94 4.07
CA GLY A 201 -3.29 -7.33 3.48
C GLY A 201 -3.49 -8.85 3.47
N ARG A 202 -2.42 -9.61 3.17
CA ARG A 202 -2.44 -11.07 3.25
C ARG A 202 -2.67 -11.58 4.67
N GLN A 203 -2.04 -10.94 5.66
CA GLN A 203 -2.11 -11.36 7.05
C GLN A 203 -3.47 -11.01 7.69
N LEU A 204 -4.01 -9.83 7.41
CA LEU A 204 -5.29 -9.37 7.96
C LEU A 204 -6.48 -10.22 7.50
N LEU A 205 -6.48 -10.65 6.24
CA LEU A 205 -7.56 -11.46 5.67
C LEU A 205 -7.27 -12.97 5.70
N ASP A 206 -6.12 -13.40 6.26
CA ASP A 206 -5.60 -14.78 6.16
C ASP A 206 -5.77 -15.38 4.75
N CYS A 207 -5.53 -14.56 3.73
CA CYS A 207 -5.74 -14.97 2.36
C CYS A 207 -4.51 -15.70 1.80
N HIS A 208 -4.67 -16.33 0.63
CA HIS A 208 -3.59 -17.09 0.02
C HIS A 208 -2.46 -16.17 -0.45
N SER A 209 -2.83 -15.11 -1.16
CA SER A 209 -1.93 -14.11 -1.69
C SER A 209 -2.62 -12.75 -1.74
N CYS A 210 -1.81 -11.70 -1.65
CA CYS A 210 -2.27 -10.32 -1.79
C CYS A 210 -1.36 -9.60 -2.79
N ALA A 211 -1.93 -8.78 -3.66
CA ALA A 211 -1.19 -8.07 -4.70
C ALA A 211 -1.53 -6.58 -4.70
N VAL A 212 -0.50 -5.75 -4.94
CA VAL A 212 -0.67 -4.36 -5.30
C VAL A 212 -0.50 -4.24 -6.82
N GLN A 213 -1.51 -3.72 -7.49
CA GLN A 213 -1.42 -3.35 -8.89
C GLN A 213 -1.49 -1.83 -9.03
N LEU A 214 -0.62 -1.26 -9.86
CA LEU A 214 -0.54 0.17 -10.08
C LEU A 214 -1.23 0.55 -11.38
N LEU A 215 -1.96 1.66 -11.35
CA LEU A 215 -2.62 2.20 -12.52
C LEU A 215 -1.64 3.07 -13.31
N ASP A 216 -1.47 2.75 -14.58
CA ASP A 216 -0.94 3.66 -15.60
C ASP A 216 -2.13 4.44 -16.20
N PRO A 217 -2.30 5.73 -15.85
CA PRO A 217 -3.45 6.52 -16.30
C PRO A 217 -3.38 6.85 -17.80
N GLU A 218 -2.20 6.86 -18.42
CA GLU A 218 -2.06 7.16 -19.85
C GLU A 218 -2.44 5.96 -20.70
N LYS A 219 -2.01 4.76 -20.29
CA LYS A 219 -2.29 3.51 -21.00
C LYS A 219 -3.61 2.85 -20.59
N ARG A 220 -4.27 3.36 -19.53
CA ARG A 220 -5.47 2.76 -18.92
C ARG A 220 -5.25 1.30 -18.52
N GLN A 221 -4.09 1.01 -17.95
CA GLN A 221 -3.66 -0.35 -17.65
C GLN A 221 -3.21 -0.50 -16.20
N LEU A 222 -3.48 -1.67 -15.63
CA LEU A 222 -3.01 -2.10 -14.32
C LEU A 222 -1.82 -3.04 -14.47
N SER A 223 -0.68 -2.71 -13.87
CA SER A 223 0.46 -3.62 -13.80
C SER A 223 0.60 -4.19 -12.39
N VAL A 224 0.86 -5.49 -12.27
CA VAL A 224 1.18 -6.10 -10.97
C VAL A 224 2.55 -5.60 -10.52
N HIS A 225 2.56 -4.73 -9.52
CA HIS A 225 3.81 -4.18 -8.99
C HIS A 225 4.42 -5.12 -7.95
N CYS A 226 3.60 -5.65 -7.05
CA CYS A 226 4.03 -6.67 -6.11
C CYS A 226 2.90 -7.67 -5.83
N MET A 227 3.28 -8.93 -5.57
CA MET A 227 2.36 -9.96 -5.12
C MET A 227 3.06 -10.80 -4.06
N ILE A 228 2.42 -10.96 -2.90
CA ILE A 228 2.96 -11.71 -1.77
C ILE A 228 2.05 -12.89 -1.49
N GLY A 229 2.60 -14.10 -1.61
CA GLY A 229 1.96 -15.36 -1.23
C GLY A 229 2.50 -15.90 0.09
N ARG A 230 2.06 -17.11 0.47
CA ARG A 230 2.52 -17.78 1.70
C ARG A 230 4.02 -18.12 1.72
N LYS A 231 4.64 -18.34 0.56
CA LYS A 231 6.06 -18.68 0.42
C LYS A 231 6.96 -17.47 0.12
N GLY A 232 6.42 -16.25 0.20
CA GLY A 232 7.11 -15.01 -0.16
C GLY A 232 6.59 -14.39 -1.46
N THR A 233 7.42 -13.56 -2.08
CA THR A 233 7.07 -12.79 -3.28
C THR A 233 6.80 -13.71 -4.48
N VAL A 234 5.68 -13.48 -5.14
CA VAL A 234 5.26 -14.15 -6.37
C VAL A 234 5.60 -13.24 -7.54
N LYS A 235 6.49 -13.68 -8.44
CA LYS A 235 6.73 -12.96 -9.69
C LYS A 235 5.50 -13.04 -10.57
N ALA A 236 4.98 -11.87 -10.93
CA ALA A 236 3.84 -11.68 -11.79
C ALA A 236 4.17 -10.49 -12.70
N ASP A 237 4.41 -10.75 -13.98
CA ASP A 237 4.60 -9.71 -14.99
C ASP A 237 3.36 -9.71 -15.87
N ILE A 238 2.27 -9.16 -15.30
CA ILE A 238 0.96 -9.12 -15.94
C ILE A 238 0.46 -7.69 -15.95
N THR A 239 -0.05 -7.31 -17.11
CA THR A 239 -0.75 -6.05 -17.33
C THR A 239 -2.20 -6.37 -17.67
N LEU A 240 -3.14 -5.61 -17.10
CA LEU A 240 -4.58 -5.78 -17.29
C LEU A 240 -5.17 -4.48 -17.82
N ASP A 241 -6.05 -4.56 -18.82
CA ASP A 241 -6.86 -3.42 -19.22
C ASP A 241 -7.94 -3.17 -18.15
N ILE A 242 -8.16 -1.90 -17.79
CA ILE A 242 -9.17 -1.53 -16.80
C ILE A 242 -10.60 -1.67 -17.34
N ASP A 243 -10.78 -1.63 -18.66
CA ASP A 243 -12.11 -1.70 -19.26
C ASP A 243 -12.58 -3.16 -19.43
N ASP A 244 -11.63 -4.10 -19.51
CA ASP A 244 -11.88 -5.54 -19.68
C ASP A 244 -11.69 -6.35 -18.40
N SER A 245 -11.61 -5.71 -17.21
CA SER A 245 -11.40 -6.42 -15.93
C SER A 245 -12.36 -6.05 -14.80
N ALA A 246 -12.74 -7.05 -14.00
CA ALA A 246 -13.49 -6.93 -12.75
C ALA A 246 -12.71 -6.11 -11.72
N VAL A 247 -11.37 -6.16 -11.80
CA VAL A 247 -10.48 -5.29 -11.05
C VAL A 247 -10.67 -3.82 -11.46
N GLY A 248 -10.75 -3.53 -12.77
CA GLY A 248 -11.03 -2.19 -13.28
C GLY A 248 -12.38 -1.62 -12.84
N ALA A 249 -13.38 -2.46 -12.59
CA ALA A 249 -14.65 -2.01 -12.01
C ALA A 249 -14.47 -1.37 -10.60
N ALA A 250 -13.45 -1.78 -9.83
CA ALA A 250 -13.15 -1.17 -8.54
C ALA A 250 -12.61 0.25 -8.69
N ILE A 251 -11.85 0.49 -9.75
CA ILE A 251 -11.30 1.80 -10.13
C ILE A 251 -12.43 2.73 -10.59
N HIS A 252 -13.24 2.29 -11.56
CA HIS A 252 -14.32 3.10 -12.15
C HIS A 252 -15.36 3.53 -11.14
N ARG A 253 -15.64 2.66 -10.15
CA ARG A 253 -16.67 2.91 -9.13
C ARG A 253 -16.12 3.52 -7.84
N LEU A 254 -14.80 3.61 -7.69
CA LEU A 254 -14.11 3.94 -6.43
C LEU A 254 -14.64 3.12 -5.24
N LYS A 255 -14.91 1.83 -5.49
CA LYS A 255 -15.53 0.92 -4.52
C LYS A 255 -14.92 -0.46 -4.61
N GLN A 256 -14.96 -1.18 -3.50
CA GLN A 256 -14.51 -2.57 -3.48
C GLN A 256 -15.34 -3.45 -4.40
N VAL A 257 -14.68 -4.39 -5.05
CA VAL A 257 -15.29 -5.42 -5.90
C VAL A 257 -14.93 -6.79 -5.35
N GLU A 258 -15.94 -7.64 -5.18
CA GLU A 258 -15.79 -9.02 -4.77
C GLU A 258 -16.14 -9.94 -5.95
N VAL A 259 -15.25 -10.89 -6.23
CA VAL A 259 -15.47 -11.95 -7.21
C VAL A 259 -15.39 -13.28 -6.48
N THR A 260 -16.49 -14.03 -6.44
CA THR A 260 -16.55 -15.31 -5.72
C THR A 260 -15.94 -16.46 -6.50
N ASP A 261 -15.92 -16.36 -7.83
CA ASP A 261 -15.35 -17.37 -8.72
C ASP A 261 -14.64 -16.70 -9.92
N LEU A 262 -13.31 -16.69 -9.86
CA LEU A 262 -12.42 -16.13 -10.88
C LEU A 262 -12.33 -17.00 -12.14
N ALA A 263 -12.74 -18.27 -12.10
CA ALA A 263 -12.67 -19.14 -13.27
C ALA A 263 -13.72 -18.80 -14.35
N PHE A 264 -14.75 -18.04 -13.99
CA PHE A 264 -15.85 -17.66 -14.86
C PHE A 264 -15.81 -16.18 -15.30
N THR A 265 -14.75 -15.43 -14.99
CA THR A 265 -14.59 -14.06 -15.50
C THR A 265 -13.99 -14.07 -16.91
N GLU A 266 -14.47 -13.21 -17.81
CA GLU A 266 -14.03 -13.11 -19.23
C GLU A 266 -12.62 -12.47 -19.40
N GLU A 267 -11.81 -12.46 -18.34
CA GLU A 267 -10.49 -11.81 -18.29
C GLU A 267 -9.37 -12.76 -18.73
N ASN A 268 -8.93 -12.64 -19.98
CA ASN A 268 -7.97 -13.58 -20.59
C ASN A 268 -6.52 -13.46 -20.08
N ASP A 269 -6.04 -12.26 -19.70
CA ASP A 269 -4.60 -12.06 -19.40
C ASP A 269 -4.20 -12.44 -17.96
N PHE A 270 -5.17 -12.60 -17.05
CA PHE A 270 -4.92 -12.97 -15.65
C PHE A 270 -5.07 -14.49 -15.39
N GLN A 271 -5.53 -15.26 -16.38
CA GLN A 271 -5.86 -16.68 -16.23
C GLN A 271 -4.66 -17.54 -15.84
N ASP A 272 -3.47 -17.23 -16.36
CA ASP A 272 -2.25 -18.00 -16.09
C ASP A 272 -1.88 -17.98 -14.59
N ILE A 273 -1.98 -16.83 -13.93
CA ILE A 273 -1.72 -16.71 -12.50
C ILE A 273 -2.84 -17.34 -11.68
N ILE A 274 -4.10 -17.14 -12.08
CA ILE A 274 -5.25 -17.76 -11.42
C ILE A 274 -5.07 -19.28 -11.41
N GLN A 275 -4.75 -19.90 -12.55
CA GLN A 275 -4.57 -21.34 -12.66
C GLN A 275 -3.31 -21.83 -11.93
N ARG A 276 -2.16 -21.17 -12.14
CA ARG A 276 -0.89 -21.56 -11.54
C ARG A 276 -0.91 -21.49 -10.01
N GLU A 277 -1.48 -20.42 -9.46
CA GLU A 277 -1.54 -20.20 -8.01
C GLU A 277 -2.84 -20.77 -7.39
N GLY A 278 -3.75 -21.30 -8.22
CA GLY A 278 -5.01 -21.94 -7.82
C GLY A 278 -5.98 -20.96 -7.15
N LEU A 279 -6.07 -19.73 -7.66
CA LEU A 279 -6.92 -18.66 -7.12
C LEU A 279 -8.39 -18.90 -7.52
N VAL A 280 -9.31 -18.66 -6.60
CA VAL A 280 -10.74 -18.94 -6.76
C VAL A 280 -11.57 -17.70 -6.48
N SER A 281 -11.34 -16.99 -5.37
CA SER A 281 -12.08 -15.77 -5.06
C SER A 281 -11.13 -14.59 -4.88
N MET A 282 -11.65 -13.38 -5.10
CA MET A 282 -10.93 -12.12 -5.02
C MET A 282 -11.75 -11.06 -4.27
N LEU A 283 -11.08 -10.29 -3.43
CA LEU A 283 -11.54 -8.98 -2.98
C LEU A 283 -10.58 -7.92 -3.49
N SER A 284 -11.06 -7.01 -4.32
CA SER A 284 -10.31 -5.88 -4.86
C SER A 284 -10.72 -4.60 -4.17
N SER A 285 -9.75 -3.85 -3.65
CA SER A 285 -9.96 -2.56 -2.98
C SER A 285 -9.13 -1.47 -3.65
N PRO A 286 -9.76 -0.37 -4.12
CA PRO A 286 -9.00 0.69 -4.77
C PRO A 286 -8.14 1.45 -3.75
N ILE A 287 -6.93 1.81 -4.16
CA ILE A 287 -6.00 2.65 -3.39
C ILE A 287 -6.21 4.09 -3.89
N VAL A 288 -6.95 4.88 -3.13
CA VAL A 288 -7.43 6.20 -3.56
C VAL A 288 -6.90 7.30 -2.64
N PHE A 289 -6.37 8.37 -3.24
CA PHE A 289 -5.98 9.58 -2.53
C PHE A 289 -6.61 10.80 -3.21
N ASN A 290 -7.41 11.60 -2.49
CA ASN A 290 -8.14 12.77 -3.03
C ASN A 290 -8.85 12.47 -4.37
N ASP A 291 -9.68 11.42 -4.39
CA ASP A 291 -10.43 10.94 -5.57
C ASP A 291 -9.58 10.46 -6.76
N GLN A 292 -8.25 10.41 -6.61
CA GLN A 292 -7.35 9.84 -7.61
C GLN A 292 -6.96 8.40 -7.24
N VAL A 293 -7.17 7.49 -8.17
CA VAL A 293 -6.78 6.09 -8.02
C VAL A 293 -5.29 5.93 -8.33
N ILE A 294 -4.54 5.49 -7.33
CA ILE A 294 -3.12 5.13 -7.48
C ILE A 294 -3.01 3.71 -8.06
N GLY A 295 -3.94 2.84 -7.69
CA GLY A 295 -3.94 1.43 -8.05
C GLY A 295 -5.00 0.67 -7.26
N VAL A 296 -4.80 -0.63 -7.12
CA VAL A 296 -5.72 -1.53 -6.40
C VAL A 296 -4.92 -2.51 -5.54
N LEU A 297 -5.49 -2.83 -4.38
CA LEU A 297 -5.03 -3.89 -3.49
C LEU A 297 -5.98 -5.08 -3.64
N ASN A 298 -5.45 -6.24 -4.02
CA ASN A 298 -6.24 -7.44 -4.28
C ASN A 298 -5.88 -8.55 -3.29
N ALA A 299 -6.86 -9.14 -2.63
CA ALA A 299 -6.70 -10.34 -1.83
C ALA A 299 -7.31 -11.54 -2.54
N TYR A 300 -6.59 -12.65 -2.58
CA TYR A 300 -7.00 -13.87 -3.29
C TYR A 300 -7.07 -15.09 -2.37
N THR A 301 -8.07 -15.95 -2.58
CA THR A 301 -8.24 -17.22 -1.85
C THR A 301 -8.24 -18.41 -2.81
N ARG A 302 -7.84 -19.59 -2.33
CA ARG A 302 -7.86 -20.86 -3.12
C ARG A 302 -9.14 -21.68 -2.99
N ARG A 303 -10.07 -21.18 -2.20
CA ARG A 303 -11.40 -21.75 -1.98
C ARG A 303 -12.41 -20.63 -2.17
N GLN A 304 -13.63 -21.02 -2.53
CA GLN A 304 -14.73 -20.10 -2.57
C GLN A 304 -14.88 -19.46 -1.18
N HIS A 305 -14.63 -18.14 -1.13
CA HIS A 305 -14.70 -17.36 0.10
C HIS A 305 -15.59 -16.16 -0.14
N ARG A 306 -16.55 -15.95 0.76
CA ARG A 306 -17.41 -14.78 0.74
C ARG A 306 -16.93 -13.83 1.82
N PHE A 307 -16.44 -12.67 1.42
CA PHE A 307 -15.87 -11.70 2.34
C PHE A 307 -17.00 -11.00 3.11
N ASN A 308 -16.95 -11.09 4.44
CA ASN A 308 -17.90 -10.43 5.32
C ASN A 308 -17.63 -8.92 5.40
N ASN A 309 -18.54 -8.17 6.04
CA ASN A 309 -18.44 -6.71 6.10
C ASN A 309 -17.23 -6.21 6.91
N ASP A 310 -16.79 -6.96 7.91
CA ASP A 310 -15.63 -6.60 8.72
C ASP A 310 -14.34 -6.78 7.91
N GLU A 311 -14.19 -7.89 7.20
CA GLU A 311 -13.07 -8.14 6.28
C GLU A 311 -12.96 -7.03 5.23
N LYS A 312 -14.09 -6.70 4.58
CA LYS A 312 -14.18 -5.60 3.60
C LYS A 312 -13.70 -4.28 4.18
N LYS A 313 -14.20 -3.91 5.36
CA LYS A 313 -13.88 -2.63 6.01
C LYS A 313 -12.45 -2.53 6.49
N VAL A 314 -11.90 -3.61 7.02
CA VAL A 314 -10.47 -3.69 7.42
C VAL A 314 -9.58 -3.54 6.20
N PHE A 315 -9.91 -4.21 5.09
CA PHE A 315 -9.14 -4.15 3.85
C PHE A 315 -9.24 -2.78 3.15
N GLU A 316 -10.41 -2.15 3.18
CA GLU A 316 -10.62 -0.77 2.72
C GLU A 316 -9.75 0.22 3.51
N THR A 317 -9.72 0.05 4.84
CA THR A 317 -8.91 0.89 5.74
C THR A 317 -7.42 0.73 5.42
N LEU A 318 -6.96 -0.50 5.17
CA LEU A 318 -5.57 -0.74 4.77
C LEU A 318 -5.23 -0.04 3.44
N ALA A 319 -6.09 -0.16 2.42
CA ALA A 319 -5.88 0.51 1.14
C ALA A 319 -5.80 2.04 1.29
N GLY A 320 -6.64 2.62 2.16
CA GLY A 320 -6.61 4.06 2.48
C GLY A 320 -5.32 4.50 3.20
N ILE A 321 -4.87 3.74 4.19
CA ILE A 321 -3.57 3.96 4.86
C ILE A 321 -2.43 3.90 3.84
N GLY A 322 -2.46 2.89 2.97
CA GLY A 322 -1.49 2.73 1.89
C GLY A 322 -1.46 3.93 0.96
N ALA A 323 -2.61 4.42 0.53
CA ALA A 323 -2.71 5.59 -0.34
C ALA A 323 -2.02 6.83 0.27
N ILE A 324 -2.24 7.07 1.56
CA ILE A 324 -1.61 8.17 2.29
C ILE A 324 -0.09 7.99 2.36
N ALA A 325 0.38 6.80 2.71
CA ALA A 325 1.82 6.51 2.81
C ALA A 325 2.53 6.64 1.47
N ILE A 326 1.95 6.08 0.39
CA ILE A 326 2.47 6.20 -0.97
C ILE A 326 2.59 7.67 -1.37
N GLN A 327 1.55 8.47 -1.09
CA GLN A 327 1.59 9.89 -1.41
C GLN A 327 2.64 10.64 -0.59
N ASN A 328 2.79 10.32 0.69
CA ASN A 328 3.83 10.91 1.55
C ASN A 328 5.24 10.58 1.04
N ALA A 329 5.49 9.33 0.66
CA ALA A 329 6.78 8.92 0.08
C ALA A 329 7.08 9.64 -1.24
N ARG A 330 6.08 9.77 -2.13
CA ARG A 330 6.21 10.55 -3.38
C ARG A 330 6.52 12.03 -3.11
N LEU A 331 5.85 12.63 -2.14
CA LEU A 331 6.10 14.03 -1.74
C LEU A 331 7.51 14.19 -1.18
N TYR A 332 7.94 13.28 -0.29
CA TYR A 332 9.27 13.32 0.31
C TYR A 332 10.38 13.19 -0.74
N SER A 333 10.25 12.23 -1.66
CA SER A 333 11.19 12.04 -2.78
C SER A 333 11.27 13.28 -3.69
N ARG A 334 10.12 13.94 -3.96
CA ARG A 334 10.09 15.19 -4.74
C ARG A 334 10.78 16.34 -4.01
N VAL A 335 10.54 16.51 -2.72
CA VAL A 335 11.20 17.55 -1.91
C VAL A 335 12.71 17.34 -1.91
N PHE A 336 13.16 16.12 -1.65
CA PHE A 336 14.58 15.78 -1.60
C PHE A 336 15.31 16.06 -2.93
N SER A 337 14.76 15.58 -4.05
CA SER A 337 15.33 15.80 -5.38
C SER A 337 15.34 17.29 -5.80
N THR A 338 14.32 18.05 -5.39
CA THR A 338 14.26 19.50 -5.63
C THR A 338 15.32 20.24 -4.82
N GLU A 339 15.49 19.89 -3.54
CA GLU A 339 16.51 20.48 -2.66
C GLU A 339 17.93 20.20 -3.18
N GLU A 340 18.20 18.97 -3.62
CA GLU A 340 19.50 18.62 -4.19
C GLU A 340 19.80 19.40 -5.47
N SER A 341 18.79 19.56 -6.34
CA SER A 341 18.89 20.36 -7.56
C SER A 341 19.10 21.85 -7.29
N LEU A 342 18.44 22.39 -6.26
CA LEU A 342 18.64 23.77 -5.80
C LEU A 342 20.06 23.96 -5.27
N ARG A 343 20.52 23.08 -4.39
CA ARG A 343 21.89 23.13 -3.84
C ARG A 343 22.95 23.06 -4.93
N ARG A 344 22.71 22.26 -5.98
CA ARG A 344 23.60 22.18 -7.14
C ARG A 344 23.58 23.47 -7.96
N ASN A 345 22.40 24.06 -8.19
CA ASN A 345 22.29 25.33 -8.91
C ASN A 345 22.89 26.51 -8.13
N GLU A 346 22.70 26.59 -6.81
CA GLU A 346 23.31 27.63 -5.97
C GLU A 346 24.84 27.58 -6.06
N LYS A 347 25.43 26.38 -5.90
CA LYS A 347 26.88 26.19 -6.06
C LYS A 347 27.37 26.67 -7.42
N LEU A 348 26.68 26.26 -8.49
CA LEU A 348 27.04 26.66 -9.86
C LEU A 348 26.89 28.17 -10.06
N THR A 349 25.87 28.80 -9.48
CA THR A 349 25.63 30.25 -9.57
C THR A 349 26.74 31.03 -8.86
N THR A 350 27.09 30.65 -7.62
CA THR A 350 28.18 31.27 -6.87
C THR A 350 29.51 31.10 -7.58
N LEU A 351 29.81 29.91 -8.11
CA LEU A 351 31.01 29.69 -8.92
C LEU A 351 31.00 30.56 -10.20
N GLY A 352 29.86 30.67 -10.88
CA GLY A 352 29.70 31.50 -12.08
C GLY A 352 29.93 32.99 -11.81
N MET A 353 29.41 33.52 -10.70
CA MET A 353 29.63 34.91 -10.28
C MET A 353 31.10 35.18 -9.94
N LEU A 354 31.72 34.32 -9.11
CA LEU A 354 33.12 34.46 -8.74
C LEU A 354 34.04 34.33 -9.96
N ALA A 355 33.74 33.40 -10.88
CA ALA A 355 34.47 33.25 -12.13
C ALA A 355 34.38 34.52 -12.99
N ALA A 356 33.21 35.15 -13.08
CA ALA A 356 33.02 36.38 -13.84
C ALA A 356 33.77 37.57 -13.22
N GLU A 357 33.71 37.73 -11.89
CA GLU A 357 34.46 38.79 -11.17
C GLU A 357 35.97 38.61 -11.34
N ILE A 358 36.50 37.41 -11.05
CA ILE A 358 37.94 37.11 -11.17
C ILE A 358 38.40 37.28 -12.62
N ALA A 359 37.63 36.82 -13.59
CA ALA A 359 37.99 36.96 -15.00
C ALA A 359 38.00 38.41 -15.46
N HIS A 360 37.07 39.25 -14.99
CA HIS A 360 37.12 40.69 -15.24
C HIS A 360 38.36 41.34 -14.60
N GLU A 361 38.71 40.97 -13.37
CA GLU A 361 39.90 41.48 -12.68
C GLU A 361 41.22 41.03 -13.32
N ILE A 362 41.28 39.85 -13.92
CA ILE A 362 42.46 39.36 -14.66
C ILE A 362 42.53 39.99 -16.06
N ARG A 363 41.39 40.15 -16.75
CA ARG A 363 41.34 40.75 -18.10
C ARG A 363 41.96 42.14 -18.10
N ASN A 364 41.63 42.97 -17.10
CA ASN A 364 42.07 44.35 -17.03
C ASN A 364 43.60 44.53 -17.07
N PRO A 365 44.41 43.94 -16.15
CA PRO A 365 45.86 44.03 -16.21
C PRO A 365 46.43 43.33 -17.45
N LEU A 366 45.83 42.22 -17.90
CA LEU A 366 46.29 41.52 -19.10
C LEU A 366 46.18 42.40 -20.35
N THR A 367 45.05 43.09 -20.53
CA THR A 367 44.84 44.04 -21.63
C THR A 367 45.82 45.20 -21.57
N VAL A 368 46.14 45.72 -20.37
CA VAL A 368 47.16 46.77 -20.21
C VAL A 368 48.56 46.26 -20.57
N ILE A 369 48.95 45.07 -20.09
CA ILE A 369 50.25 44.45 -20.40
C ILE A 369 50.36 44.21 -21.91
N LYS A 370 49.30 43.69 -22.53
CA LYS A 370 49.20 43.47 -23.98
C LYS A 370 49.37 44.75 -24.77
N LEU A 371 48.61 45.80 -24.44
CA LEU A 371 48.71 47.11 -25.09
C LEU A 371 50.11 47.70 -24.98
N LEU A 372 50.71 47.68 -23.79
CA LEU A 372 52.07 48.18 -23.58
C LEU A 372 53.09 47.35 -24.36
N PHE A 373 52.97 46.02 -24.32
CA PHE A 373 53.84 45.11 -25.06
C PHE A 373 53.77 45.35 -26.58
N ASP A 374 52.56 45.43 -27.14
CA ASP A 374 52.35 45.69 -28.57
C ASP A 374 52.83 47.10 -28.95
N SER A 375 52.71 48.09 -28.05
CA SER A 375 53.16 49.48 -28.30
C SER A 375 54.68 49.66 -28.33
N LEU A 376 55.44 48.74 -27.71
CA LEU A 376 56.90 48.82 -27.71
C LEU A 376 57.50 48.50 -29.09
N ASP A 377 56.73 47.91 -30.01
CA ASP A 377 57.11 47.57 -31.39
C ASP A 377 58.55 47.04 -31.49
N LEU A 378 58.84 46.04 -30.65
CA LEU A 378 60.19 45.50 -30.45
C LEU A 378 60.62 44.69 -31.68
N GLN A 379 61.39 45.32 -32.55
CA GLN A 379 62.00 44.68 -33.72
C GLN A 379 63.47 44.38 -33.46
N PHE A 380 63.85 43.12 -33.63
CA PHE A 380 65.22 42.64 -33.45
C PHE A 380 65.78 42.08 -34.77
N ALA A 381 67.11 42.12 -34.90
CA ALA A 381 67.80 41.59 -36.07
C ALA A 381 67.61 40.06 -36.20
N GLU A 382 67.68 39.57 -37.43
CA GLU A 382 67.51 38.16 -37.76
C GLU A 382 68.58 37.30 -37.06
N GLY A 383 68.15 36.33 -36.23
CA GLY A 383 69.02 35.48 -35.41
C GLY A 383 69.24 35.93 -33.95
N ASP A 384 68.68 37.07 -33.54
CA ASP A 384 68.68 37.50 -32.13
C ASP A 384 67.72 36.66 -31.30
N ALA A 385 68.21 36.07 -30.19
CA ALA A 385 67.39 35.25 -29.29
C ALA A 385 66.16 35.99 -28.75
N ARG A 386 66.25 37.32 -28.60
CA ARG A 386 65.15 38.17 -28.09
C ARG A 386 63.97 38.28 -29.05
N ALA A 387 64.18 38.06 -30.35
CA ALA A 387 63.10 38.00 -31.34
C ALA A 387 62.14 36.84 -31.06
N THR A 388 62.71 35.69 -30.69
CA THR A 388 61.96 34.50 -30.28
C THR A 388 61.22 34.76 -28.98
N ASP A 389 61.88 35.38 -27.99
CA ASP A 389 61.26 35.68 -26.69
C ASP A 389 60.04 36.61 -26.81
N VAL A 390 60.11 37.67 -27.62
CA VAL A 390 58.96 38.57 -27.88
C VAL A 390 57.80 37.82 -28.54
N THR A 391 58.09 36.95 -29.50
CA THR A 391 57.05 36.13 -30.16
C THR A 391 56.35 35.24 -29.13
N VAL A 392 57.11 34.55 -28.28
CA VAL A 392 56.57 33.66 -27.24
C VAL A 392 55.75 34.45 -26.20
N ILE A 393 56.21 35.64 -25.77
CA ILE A 393 55.46 36.47 -24.82
C ILE A 393 54.12 36.90 -25.42
N GLY A 394 54.10 37.35 -26.68
CA GLY A 394 52.87 37.73 -27.39
C GLY A 394 51.87 36.57 -27.50
N GLU A 395 52.35 35.37 -27.82
CA GLU A 395 51.54 34.14 -27.84
C GLU A 395 50.99 33.79 -26.46
N LYS A 396 51.79 33.91 -25.39
CA LYS A 396 51.34 33.62 -24.02
C LYS A 396 50.30 34.61 -23.51
N LEU A 397 50.42 35.89 -23.87
CA LEU A 397 49.39 36.89 -23.57
C LEU A 397 48.08 36.58 -24.29
N ASN A 398 48.13 36.23 -25.58
CA ASN A 398 46.93 35.80 -26.33
C ASN A 398 46.28 34.56 -25.70
N GLN A 399 47.08 33.59 -25.29
CA GLN A 399 46.59 32.36 -24.66
C GLN A 399 45.87 32.65 -23.33
N LEU A 400 46.40 33.56 -22.50
CA LEU A 400 45.77 33.95 -21.25
C LEU A 400 44.44 34.68 -21.48
N GLU A 401 44.37 35.52 -22.50
CA GLU A 401 43.15 36.25 -22.89
C GLU A 401 42.03 35.27 -23.33
N GLU A 402 42.40 34.24 -24.09
CA GLU A 402 41.49 33.18 -24.53
C GLU A 402 41.00 32.29 -23.36
N ILE A 403 41.84 32.07 -22.34
CA ILE A 403 41.46 31.36 -21.12
C ILE A 403 40.45 32.19 -20.32
N VAL A 404 40.70 33.49 -20.15
CA VAL A 404 39.84 34.42 -19.43
C VAL A 404 38.48 34.58 -20.14
N GLU A 405 38.45 34.67 -21.47
CA GLU A 405 37.21 34.65 -22.27
C GLU A 405 36.41 33.35 -22.09
N ARG A 406 37.07 32.19 -22.10
CA ARG A 406 36.41 30.90 -21.84
C ARG A 406 35.76 30.85 -20.45
N VAL A 407 36.45 31.34 -19.42
CA VAL A 407 35.90 31.42 -18.06
C VAL A 407 34.69 32.36 -17.99
N LEU A 408 34.70 33.49 -18.72
CA LEU A 408 33.56 34.42 -18.78
C LEU A 408 32.36 33.87 -19.56
N SER A 409 32.61 33.10 -20.63
CA SER A 409 31.55 32.43 -21.40
C SER A 409 30.81 31.36 -20.59
N PHE A 410 31.44 30.81 -19.54
CA PHE A 410 30.85 29.83 -18.63
C PHE A 410 29.72 30.42 -17.77
N GLY A 411 29.79 31.71 -17.42
CA GLY A 411 28.80 32.40 -16.59
C GLY A 411 27.69 33.14 -17.36
N ARG A 412 27.95 33.53 -18.62
CA ARG A 412 27.04 34.40 -19.41
C ARG A 412 26.00 33.69 -20.28
N ASN A 413 26.21 32.43 -20.64
CA ASN A 413 25.48 31.81 -21.76
C ASN A 413 24.09 31.21 -21.43
N ARG A 414 23.31 31.77 -20.49
CA ARG A 414 21.96 31.27 -20.17
C ARG A 414 20.79 32.05 -20.82
N GLU A 415 21.04 33.12 -21.59
CA GLU A 415 19.96 33.98 -22.12
C GLU A 415 19.68 33.92 -23.64
N ASP A 416 20.21 32.95 -24.38
CA ASP A 416 19.82 32.75 -25.78
C ASP A 416 18.77 31.62 -25.88
N MET A 417 17.55 31.99 -26.27
CA MET A 417 16.39 31.10 -26.42
C MET A 417 16.69 29.94 -27.38
N ASN A 418 16.28 28.72 -27.01
CA ASN A 418 16.28 27.59 -27.93
C ASN A 418 15.35 27.90 -29.11
N ALA A 419 15.77 27.50 -30.31
CA ALA A 419 14.93 27.57 -31.50
C ALA A 419 15.10 26.29 -32.33
N ARG A 420 14.16 26.07 -33.24
CA ARG A 420 14.16 24.88 -34.08
C ARG A 420 15.14 25.06 -35.24
N TYR A 421 16.19 24.25 -35.28
CA TYR A 421 17.24 24.28 -36.30
C TYR A 421 17.39 22.91 -36.96
N ASP A 422 17.81 22.91 -38.23
CA ASP A 422 18.22 21.69 -38.94
C ASP A 422 19.65 21.31 -38.54
N LEU A 423 19.79 20.14 -37.91
CA LEU A 423 21.03 19.60 -37.39
C LEU A 423 22.08 19.42 -38.49
N ASN A 424 21.68 18.97 -39.68
CA ASN A 424 22.59 18.78 -40.81
C ASN A 424 23.19 20.12 -41.24
N ARG A 425 22.38 21.18 -41.28
CA ARG A 425 22.87 22.54 -41.58
C ARG A 425 23.83 23.07 -40.51
N LEU A 426 23.55 22.82 -39.23
CA LEU A 426 24.45 23.22 -38.14
C LEU A 426 25.83 22.55 -38.25
N ILE A 427 25.86 21.27 -38.64
CA ILE A 427 27.10 20.52 -38.89
C ILE A 427 27.87 21.13 -40.06
N GLU A 428 27.21 21.38 -41.19
CA GLU A 428 27.84 22.01 -42.36
C GLU A 428 28.41 23.40 -42.04
N GLU A 429 27.65 24.23 -41.32
CA GLU A 429 28.10 25.55 -40.88
C GLU A 429 29.35 25.44 -39.99
N THR A 430 29.37 24.50 -39.04
CA THR A 430 30.50 24.29 -38.12
C THR A 430 31.74 23.80 -38.87
N LEU A 431 31.58 22.85 -39.80
CA LEU A 431 32.70 22.31 -40.59
C LEU A 431 33.35 23.36 -41.50
N ARG A 432 32.57 24.32 -41.99
CA ARG A 432 33.13 25.45 -42.76
C ARG A 432 34.13 26.28 -41.95
N LEU A 433 33.93 26.41 -40.63
CA LEU A 433 34.80 27.17 -39.74
C LEU A 433 36.16 26.48 -39.55
N VAL A 434 36.17 25.14 -39.52
CA VAL A 434 37.39 24.34 -39.27
C VAL A 434 38.05 23.76 -40.52
N ARG A 435 37.47 23.99 -41.70
CA ARG A 435 37.93 23.41 -42.98
C ARG A 435 39.43 23.58 -43.25
N LEU A 436 39.98 24.77 -42.96
CA LEU A 436 41.37 25.09 -43.25
C LEU A 436 42.32 24.30 -42.33
N LYS A 437 41.94 24.17 -41.06
CA LYS A 437 42.71 23.44 -40.04
C LYS A 437 42.71 21.94 -40.34
N LEU A 438 41.54 21.38 -40.68
CA LEU A 438 41.41 19.98 -41.11
C LEU A 438 42.27 19.67 -42.34
N TYR A 439 42.28 20.59 -43.32
CA TYR A 439 43.14 20.45 -44.51
C TYR A 439 44.63 20.51 -44.18
N GLN A 440 45.06 21.46 -43.33
CA GLN A 440 46.45 21.60 -42.90
C GLN A 440 46.96 20.35 -42.16
N GLN A 441 46.10 19.73 -41.35
CA GLN A 441 46.42 18.52 -40.59
C GLN A 441 46.17 17.22 -41.37
N ARG A 442 45.83 17.30 -42.67
CA ARG A 442 45.56 16.13 -43.54
C ARG A 442 44.49 15.19 -42.96
N ILE A 443 43.43 15.77 -42.40
CA ILE A 443 42.29 15.04 -41.86
C ILE A 443 41.15 15.03 -42.88
N GLU A 444 40.70 13.84 -43.26
CA GLU A 444 39.58 13.65 -44.19
C GLU A 444 38.26 13.53 -43.41
N ILE A 445 37.20 14.17 -43.92
CA ILE A 445 35.85 14.12 -43.33
C ILE A 445 34.99 13.16 -44.14
N ILE A 446 34.40 12.17 -43.46
CA ILE A 446 33.42 11.24 -44.04
C ILE A 446 32.04 11.62 -43.54
N TYR A 447 31.12 11.89 -44.47
CA TYR A 447 29.73 12.23 -44.17
C TYR A 447 28.83 11.01 -44.24
N ASP A 448 28.05 10.79 -43.20
CA ASP A 448 26.96 9.81 -43.15
C ASP A 448 25.71 10.46 -42.54
N LEU A 449 25.23 11.50 -43.22
CA LEU A 449 24.11 12.33 -42.74
C LEU A 449 22.77 11.73 -43.17
N SER A 450 21.76 11.92 -42.34
CA SER A 450 20.41 11.48 -42.64
C SER A 450 19.90 12.21 -43.88
N PRO A 451 19.32 11.51 -44.87
CA PRO A 451 18.79 12.13 -46.08
C PRO A 451 17.53 12.97 -45.82
N ARG A 452 16.91 12.84 -44.64
CA ARG A 452 15.83 13.72 -44.18
C ARG A 452 16.44 14.76 -43.22
N GLY A 453 16.08 16.04 -43.38
CA GLY A 453 16.52 17.10 -42.47
C GLY A 453 16.06 16.81 -41.04
N LEU A 454 16.99 16.82 -40.09
CA LEU A 454 16.76 16.50 -38.68
C LEU A 454 16.58 17.80 -37.91
N TYR A 455 15.36 18.10 -37.50
CA TYR A 455 15.06 19.35 -36.78
C TYR A 455 15.12 19.16 -35.28
N VAL A 456 16.02 19.89 -34.63
CA VAL A 456 16.23 19.88 -33.17
C VAL A 456 15.95 21.24 -32.56
N GLU A 457 15.44 21.26 -31.33
CA GLU A 457 15.19 22.50 -30.58
C GLU A 457 16.39 22.79 -29.67
N VAL A 458 17.27 23.67 -30.12
CA VAL A 458 18.58 23.91 -29.51
C VAL A 458 18.97 25.38 -29.56
N ASN A 459 19.89 25.76 -28.69
CA ASN A 459 20.64 26.99 -28.82
C ASN A 459 21.73 26.81 -29.89
N LYS A 460 21.63 27.58 -30.99
CA LYS A 460 22.56 27.50 -32.13
C LYS A 460 24.03 27.68 -31.73
N GLY A 461 24.34 28.67 -30.89
CA GLY A 461 25.71 28.96 -30.49
C GLY A 461 26.30 27.84 -29.61
N GLN A 462 25.53 27.35 -28.65
CA GLN A 462 25.97 26.28 -27.74
C GLN A 462 26.21 24.96 -28.48
N ILE A 463 25.29 24.55 -29.36
CA ILE A 463 25.46 23.29 -30.09
C ILE A 463 26.62 23.37 -31.09
N GLN A 464 26.83 24.52 -31.75
CA GLN A 464 28.00 24.76 -32.59
C GLN A 464 29.30 24.71 -31.78
N GLN A 465 29.31 25.23 -30.56
CA GLN A 465 30.47 25.16 -29.67
C GLN A 465 30.79 23.71 -29.27
N VAL A 466 29.77 22.89 -28.96
CA VAL A 466 29.97 21.45 -28.67
C VAL A 466 30.58 20.74 -29.87
N MET A 467 30.01 20.92 -31.05
CA MET A 467 30.52 20.34 -32.30
C MET A 467 31.96 20.77 -32.57
N LEU A 468 32.25 22.07 -32.42
CA LEU A 468 33.58 22.63 -32.63
C LEU A 468 34.60 22.03 -31.67
N ASN A 469 34.26 21.93 -30.38
CA ASN A 469 35.15 21.35 -29.36
C ASN A 469 35.46 19.88 -29.66
N LEU A 470 34.45 19.08 -30.03
CA LEU A 470 34.67 17.68 -30.35
C LEU A 470 35.54 17.51 -31.61
N ILE A 471 35.31 18.30 -32.66
CA ILE A 471 36.11 18.26 -33.87
C ILE A 471 37.56 18.68 -33.58
N LEU A 472 37.75 19.75 -32.80
CA LEU A 472 39.09 20.20 -32.42
C LEU A 472 39.82 19.17 -31.55
N ASN A 473 39.14 18.52 -30.61
CA ASN A 473 39.73 17.43 -29.82
C ASN A 473 40.14 16.25 -30.71
N ALA A 474 39.29 15.85 -31.66
CA ALA A 474 39.63 14.83 -32.65
C ALA A 474 40.87 15.21 -33.47
N THR A 475 40.99 16.48 -33.88
CA THR A 475 42.19 16.94 -34.59
C THR A 475 43.47 16.89 -33.75
N GLN A 476 43.37 17.12 -32.44
CA GLN A 476 44.50 17.01 -31.53
C GLN A 476 44.92 15.56 -31.29
N ALA A 477 43.96 14.63 -31.30
CA ALA A 477 44.22 13.19 -31.17
C ALA A 477 44.82 12.56 -32.46
N MET A 478 44.87 13.31 -33.56
CA MET A 478 45.39 12.89 -34.87
C MET A 478 46.42 13.89 -35.43
N PRO A 479 47.56 14.11 -34.76
CA PRO A 479 48.54 15.11 -35.17
C PRO A 479 49.18 14.81 -36.54
N ASP A 480 49.26 13.55 -36.92
CA ASP A 480 49.86 13.09 -38.19
C ASP A 480 48.82 12.90 -39.33
N GLY A 481 47.58 13.31 -39.09
CA GLY A 481 46.44 13.13 -40.00
C GLY A 481 45.61 11.88 -39.71
N GLY A 482 44.46 11.76 -40.37
CA GLY A 482 43.48 10.71 -40.07
C GLY A 482 42.11 10.95 -40.70
N ARG A 483 41.08 10.30 -40.17
CA ARG A 483 39.71 10.43 -40.68
C ARG A 483 38.74 10.71 -39.55
N ILE A 484 37.86 11.69 -39.75
CA ILE A 484 36.71 11.95 -38.88
C ILE A 484 35.45 11.56 -39.64
N ARG A 485 34.69 10.62 -39.10
CA ARG A 485 33.35 10.28 -39.58
C ARG A 485 32.32 11.05 -38.76
N ILE A 486 31.40 11.72 -39.45
CA ILE A 486 30.28 12.43 -38.84
C ILE A 486 28.99 11.80 -39.34
N SER A 487 28.15 11.36 -38.40
CA SER A 487 26.89 10.70 -38.72
C SER A 487 25.72 11.30 -37.94
N THR A 488 24.54 11.28 -38.55
CA THR A 488 23.29 11.71 -37.91
C THR A 488 22.19 10.70 -38.16
N THR A 489 21.50 10.27 -37.11
CA THR A 489 20.40 9.30 -37.19
C THR A 489 19.20 9.74 -36.35
N GLU A 490 18.03 9.18 -36.62
CA GLU A 490 16.81 9.38 -35.82
C GLU A 490 16.40 8.04 -35.25
N GLU A 491 16.22 7.96 -33.93
CA GLU A 491 15.78 6.74 -33.25
C GLU A 491 14.86 7.12 -32.08
N GLY A 492 13.69 6.50 -31.98
CA GLY A 492 12.77 6.75 -30.86
C GLY A 492 12.17 8.16 -30.75
N GLY A 493 12.28 8.99 -31.79
CA GLY A 493 11.87 10.41 -31.75
C GLY A 493 13.00 11.37 -31.34
N ASP A 494 14.18 10.84 -31.03
CA ASP A 494 15.38 11.62 -30.73
C ASP A 494 16.34 11.67 -31.94
N ALA A 495 17.03 12.80 -32.08
CA ALA A 495 18.07 12.99 -33.08
C ALA A 495 19.45 12.70 -32.48
N TYR A 496 20.19 11.80 -33.12
CA TYR A 496 21.53 11.41 -32.72
C TYR A 496 22.56 12.07 -33.63
N PHE A 497 23.63 12.58 -33.03
CA PHE A 497 24.80 13.11 -33.70
C PHE A 497 26.04 12.41 -33.17
N SER A 498 26.82 11.79 -34.05
CA SER A 498 28.02 11.06 -33.68
C SER A 498 29.23 11.53 -34.48
N ILE A 499 30.34 11.73 -33.79
CA ILE A 499 31.66 12.02 -34.34
C ILE A 499 32.58 10.86 -33.95
N THR A 500 33.25 10.27 -34.93
CA THR A 500 34.22 9.20 -34.71
C THR A 500 35.54 9.57 -35.38
N ASP A 501 36.62 9.63 -34.62
CA ASP A 501 37.97 9.83 -35.13
C ASP A 501 38.78 8.52 -35.19
N THR A 502 39.92 8.56 -35.87
CA THR A 502 40.87 7.44 -35.96
C THR A 502 42.15 7.69 -35.15
N GLY A 503 42.08 8.54 -34.12
CA GLY A 503 43.22 8.95 -33.30
C GLY A 503 43.62 7.91 -32.26
N THR A 504 44.50 8.32 -31.34
CA THR A 504 45.13 7.45 -30.34
C THR A 504 44.16 6.88 -29.29
N GLY A 505 42.90 7.34 -29.27
CA GLY A 505 41.87 6.91 -28.31
C GLY A 505 42.16 7.32 -26.87
N MET A 506 41.29 6.91 -25.93
CA MET A 506 41.54 7.04 -24.48
C MET A 506 42.03 5.71 -23.90
N PRO A 507 43.00 5.71 -22.96
CA PRO A 507 43.39 4.51 -22.21
C PRO A 507 42.20 3.92 -21.46
N LYS A 508 42.11 2.59 -21.33
CA LYS A 508 41.01 1.88 -20.63
C LYS A 508 40.90 2.17 -19.12
N GLU A 509 41.80 2.96 -18.57
CA GLU A 509 41.91 3.30 -17.14
C GLU A 509 41.22 4.63 -16.79
N ILE A 510 40.65 5.31 -17.79
CA ILE A 510 39.79 6.49 -17.70
C ILE A 510 38.39 6.06 -18.14
#